data_AF-A0A7K1VL86-F1
#
_entry.id   AF-A0A7K1VL86-F1
#
_cell.length_a   1.000
_cell.length_b   1.000
_cell.length_c   1.000
_cell.angle_alpha   90.00
_cell.angle_beta   90.00
_cell.angle_gamma   90.00
#
_symmetry.space_group_name_H-M   'P 1'
#
loop_
_entity.id
_entity.type
_entity.pdbx_description
1 polymer ?
#
loop_
_entity_poly.entity_id
_entity_poly.type
_entity_poly.pdbx_seq_one_letter_code
_entity_poly.pdbx_strand_id
1 'polypeptide(L)'
;MTDTTGHPSPTDATLSAWWRELTEALGLGEVPIPHDVLLSLAGDAAHGVVRPAAPLTTFLVGYAAGLEGGGSDALNRAVSAASGAVARHAPPV
;
A
#
# COMPACT_ATOMS: atom_id res chain seq x y z
N MET A 1 -10.86 7.86 5.64
CA MET A 1 -12.22 8.34 5.30
C MET A 1 -12.93 8.54 6.62
N THR A 2 -13.25 9.78 7.02
CA THR A 2 -13.88 10.06 8.32
C THR A 2 -15.34 9.61 8.32
N ASP A 3 -15.82 9.09 9.45
CA ASP A 3 -17.27 8.88 9.63
C ASP A 3 -18.00 10.24 9.61
N THR A 4 -19.33 10.20 9.55
CA THR A 4 -20.30 11.31 9.57
C THR A 4 -20.04 12.34 10.69
N THR A 5 -19.25 11.99 11.70
CA THR A 5 -18.87 12.82 12.87
C THR A 5 -17.46 13.43 12.79
N GLY A 6 -16.71 13.21 11.70
CA GLY A 6 -15.34 13.72 11.52
C GLY A 6 -14.25 12.94 12.27
N HIS A 7 -14.62 11.90 13.02
CA HIS A 7 -13.66 10.97 13.63
C HIS A 7 -13.15 9.94 12.61
N PRO A 8 -11.89 9.47 12.71
CA PRO A 8 -11.44 8.33 11.93
C PRO A 8 -12.37 7.14 12.15
N SER A 9 -12.69 6.42 11.08
CA SER A 9 -13.53 5.23 11.18
C SER A 9 -12.89 4.21 12.15
N PRO A 10 -13.68 3.35 12.82
CA PRO A 10 -13.11 2.29 13.66
C PRO A 10 -12.08 1.44 12.92
N THR A 11 -12.30 1.19 11.63
CA THR A 11 -11.37 0.48 10.75
C THR A 11 -10.07 1.25 10.52
N ASP A 12 -10.14 2.56 10.26
CA ASP A 12 -8.96 3.43 10.06
C ASP A 12 -8.08 3.43 11.32
N ALA A 13 -8.70 3.48 12.51
CA ALA A 13 -8.01 3.41 13.78
C ALA A 13 -7.32 2.05 14.00
N THR A 14 -8.02 0.94 13.70
CA THR A 14 -7.44 -0.41 13.76
C THR A 14 -6.26 -0.57 12.79
N LEU A 15 -6.39 -0.13 11.55
CA LEU A 15 -5.32 -0.22 10.54
C LEU A 15 -4.10 0.61 10.93
N SER A 16 -4.31 1.83 11.45
CA SER A 16 -3.22 2.69 11.92
C SER A 16 -2.49 2.09 13.11
N ALA A 17 -3.22 1.46 14.04
CA ALA A 17 -2.62 0.76 15.18
C ALA A 17 -1.84 -0.48 14.72
N TRP A 18 -2.42 -1.28 13.82
CA TRP A 18 -1.79 -2.47 13.27
C TRP A 18 -0.53 -2.15 12.48
N TRP A 19 -0.56 -1.10 11.65
CA TRP A 19 0.62 -0.61 10.93
C TRP A 19 1.77 -0.32 11.90
N ARG A 20 1.51 0.43 12.97
CA ARG A 20 2.50 0.76 13.99
C ARG A 20 3.07 -0.49 14.66
N GLU A 21 2.20 -1.38 15.14
CA GLU A 21 2.60 -2.64 15.79
C GLU A 21 3.49 -3.48 14.87
N LEU A 22 3.11 -3.63 13.60
CA LEU A 22 3.86 -4.41 12.64
C LEU A 22 5.20 -3.76 12.29
N THR A 23 5.25 -2.43 12.12
CA THR A 23 6.51 -1.71 11.88
C THR A 23 7.49 -1.84 13.04
N GLU A 24 7.00 -1.84 14.27
CA GLU A 24 7.79 -2.06 15.48
C GLU A 24 8.30 -3.50 15.56
N ALA A 25 7.42 -4.48 15.39
CA ALA A 25 7.76 -5.91 15.43
C ALA A 25 8.80 -6.31 14.36
N LEU A 26 8.78 -5.64 13.21
CA LEU A 26 9.73 -5.86 12.11
C LEU A 26 10.99 -4.97 12.20
N GLY A 27 11.07 -4.06 13.18
CA GLY A 27 12.22 -3.16 13.34
C GLY A 27 12.41 -2.17 12.18
N LEU A 28 11.33 -1.76 11.52
CA LEU A 28 11.39 -0.92 10.31
C LEU A 28 11.61 0.57 10.60
N GLY A 29 11.37 1.01 11.84
CA GLY A 29 11.37 2.43 12.17
C GLY A 29 10.29 3.20 11.41
N GLU A 30 10.62 4.40 10.94
CA GLU A 30 9.72 5.19 10.11
C GLU A 30 9.71 4.65 8.67
N VAL A 31 8.56 4.10 8.26
CA VAL A 31 8.35 3.70 6.87
C VAL A 31 8.08 4.95 6.03
N PRO A 32 8.84 5.18 4.95
CA PRO A 32 8.83 6.44 4.20
C PRO A 32 7.63 6.58 3.24
N ILE A 33 6.49 5.97 3.57
CA ILE A 33 5.24 6.14 2.85
C ILE A 33 4.05 6.03 3.81
N PRO A 34 3.01 6.86 3.62
CA PRO A 34 1.74 6.67 4.30
C PRO A 34 1.09 5.31 3.97
N HIS A 35 0.54 4.62 4.97
CA HIS A 35 -0.04 3.29 4.79
C HIS A 35 -1.29 3.29 3.91
N ASP A 36 -2.04 4.40 3.88
CA ASP A 36 -3.19 4.62 3.01
C ASP A 36 -2.81 4.55 1.53
N VAL A 37 -1.66 5.08 1.12
CA VAL A 37 -1.16 4.97 -0.26
C VAL A 37 -0.95 3.50 -0.64
N LEU A 38 -0.37 2.70 0.25
CA LEU A 38 -0.14 1.28 -0.01
C LEU A 38 -1.47 0.48 -0.03
N LEU A 39 -2.42 0.82 0.84
CA LEU A 39 -3.75 0.20 0.87
C LEU A 39 -4.60 0.59 -0.34
N SER A 40 -4.52 1.83 -0.81
CA SER A 40 -5.14 2.27 -2.05
C SER A 40 -4.61 1.49 -3.24
N LEU A 41 -3.29 1.34 -3.36
CA LEU A 41 -2.69 0.52 -4.42
C LEU A 41 -3.13 -0.95 -4.36
N ALA A 42 -3.23 -1.52 -3.16
CA ALA A 42 -3.76 -2.87 -2.97
C ALA A 42 -5.23 -2.96 -3.43
N GLY A 43 -6.03 -1.95 -3.09
CA GLY A 43 -7.42 -1.82 -3.54
C GLY A 43 -7.52 -1.77 -5.06
N ASP A 44 -6.73 -0.93 -5.72
CA ASP A 44 -6.71 -0.81 -7.17
C ASP A 44 -6.34 -2.14 -7.83
N ALA A 45 -5.35 -2.85 -7.31
CA ALA A 45 -4.98 -4.17 -7.81
C ALA A 45 -6.09 -5.21 -7.59
N ALA A 46 -6.73 -5.23 -6.41
CA ALA A 46 -7.81 -6.18 -6.11
C ALA A 46 -9.04 -6.00 -7.00
N HIS A 47 -9.39 -4.75 -7.33
CA HIS A 47 -10.54 -4.43 -8.18
C HIS A 47 -10.19 -4.50 -9.68
N GLY A 48 -8.99 -4.05 -10.06
CA GLY A 48 -8.58 -3.95 -11.47
C GLY A 48 -8.02 -5.24 -12.06
N VAL A 49 -7.50 -6.15 -11.24
CA VAL A 49 -6.90 -7.43 -11.68
C VAL A 49 -7.78 -8.60 -11.21
N VAL A 50 -7.63 -9.00 -9.95
CA VAL A 50 -8.44 -9.97 -9.21
C VAL A 50 -8.13 -9.81 -7.73
N ARG A 51 -9.03 -10.20 -6.81
CA ARG A 51 -8.81 -10.05 -5.36
C ARG A 51 -7.43 -10.53 -4.85
N PRO A 52 -6.88 -11.67 -5.29
CA PRO A 52 -5.54 -12.11 -4.88
C PRO A 52 -4.37 -11.22 -5.32
N ALA A 53 -4.58 -10.26 -6.22
CA ALA A 53 -3.53 -9.37 -6.69
C ALA A 53 -3.06 -8.37 -5.61
N ALA A 54 -3.93 -7.94 -4.70
CA ALA A 54 -3.60 -7.01 -3.62
C ALA A 54 -2.32 -7.39 -2.84
N PRO A 55 -2.21 -8.58 -2.21
CA PRO A 55 -1.01 -8.94 -1.45
C PRO A 55 0.23 -9.14 -2.34
N LEU A 56 0.05 -9.59 -3.60
CA LEU A 56 1.17 -9.75 -4.53
C LEU A 56 1.77 -8.39 -4.91
N THR A 57 0.91 -7.42 -5.21
CA THR A 57 1.31 -6.07 -5.58
C THR A 57 2.06 -5.38 -4.45
N THR A 58 1.53 -5.38 -3.23
CA THR A 58 2.18 -4.67 -2.12
C THR A 58 3.47 -5.34 -1.67
N PHE A 59 3.55 -6.68 -1.70
CA PHE A 59 4.79 -7.39 -1.44
C PHE A 59 5.88 -7.03 -2.47
N LEU A 60 5.56 -7.07 -3.76
CA LEU A 60 6.55 -6.78 -4.82
C LEU A 60 7.00 -5.32 -4.83
N VAL A 61 6.12 -4.38 -4.48
CA VAL A 61 6.49 -2.96 -4.30
C VAL A 61 7.54 -2.81 -3.20
N GLY A 62 7.29 -3.40 -2.02
CA GLY A 62 8.25 -3.36 -0.92
C GLY A 62 9.55 -4.08 -1.25
N TYR A 63 9.46 -5.23 -1.90
CA TYR A 63 10.62 -6.02 -2.32
C TYR A 63 11.49 -5.26 -3.33
N ALA A 64 10.89 -4.66 -4.37
CA ALA A 64 11.61 -3.85 -5.36
C ALA A 64 12.28 -2.62 -4.73
N ALA A 65 11.56 -1.91 -3.85
CA ALA A 65 12.14 -0.78 -3.13
C ALA A 65 13.33 -1.21 -2.25
N GLY A 66 13.24 -2.36 -1.58
CA GLY A 66 14.34 -2.93 -0.80
C GLY A 66 15.56 -3.30 -1.65
N LEU A 67 15.35 -3.82 -2.86
CA LEU A 67 16.45 -4.10 -3.81
C LEU A 67 17.17 -2.83 -4.28
N GLU A 68 16.48 -1.68 -4.31
CA GLU A 68 17.06 -0.37 -4.66
C GLU A 68 17.73 0.35 -3.47
N GLY A 69 17.87 -0.32 -2.32
CA GLY A 69 18.46 0.27 -1.11
C GLY A 69 17.46 0.98 -0.19
N GLY A 70 16.16 0.89 -0.50
CA GLY A 70 15.08 1.47 0.30
C GLY A 70 14.91 2.98 0.15
N GLY A 71 14.22 3.58 1.13
CA GLY A 71 13.94 5.02 1.16
C GLY A 71 12.70 5.44 0.35
N SER A 72 12.30 6.71 0.53
CA SER A 72 11.09 7.29 -0.09
C SER A 72 11.11 7.20 -1.60
N ASP A 73 12.25 7.51 -2.23
CA ASP A 73 12.34 7.57 -3.70
C ASP A 73 12.18 6.20 -4.36
N ALA A 74 12.84 5.17 -3.81
CA ALA A 74 12.70 3.81 -4.30
C ALA A 74 11.26 3.30 -4.14
N LEU A 75 10.65 3.59 -2.99
CA LEU A 75 9.28 3.20 -2.71
C LEU A 75 8.27 3.91 -3.62
N ASN A 76 8.44 5.22 -3.83
CA ASN A 76 7.61 6.02 -4.74
C ASN A 76 7.72 5.52 -6.20
N ARG A 77 8.94 5.19 -6.66
CA ARG A 77 9.14 4.59 -8.00
C ARG A 77 8.43 3.25 -8.12
N ALA A 78 8.56 2.37 -7.13
CA ALA A 78 7.92 1.06 -7.12
C ALA A 78 6.39 1.18 -7.11
N VAL A 79 5.82 2.07 -6.28
CA VAL A 79 4.38 2.37 -6.24
C VAL A 79 3.89 2.91 -7.59
N SER A 80 4.63 3.85 -8.19
CA SER A 80 4.28 4.41 -9.51
C SER A 80 4.29 3.34 -10.61
N ALA A 81 5.31 2.48 -10.63
CA ALA A 81 5.42 1.38 -11.58
C ALA A 81 4.26 0.37 -11.42
N ALA A 82 3.94 0.00 -10.18
CA ALA A 82 2.83 -0.90 -9.87
C ALA A 82 1.47 -0.30 -10.27
N SER A 83 1.24 0.98 -9.95
CA SER A 83 0.02 1.71 -10.35
C SER A 83 -0.14 1.72 -11.87
N GLY A 84 0.96 1.99 -12.60
CA GLY A 84 0.96 1.92 -14.07
C GLY A 84 0.68 0.51 -14.60
N ALA A 85 1.16 -0.54 -13.93
CA ALA A 85 0.87 -1.93 -14.32
C ALA A 85 -0.61 -2.28 -14.10
N VAL A 86 -1.20 -1.88 -12.97
CA VAL A 86 -2.64 -2.06 -12.68
C VAL A 86 -3.48 -1.33 -13.73
N ALA A 87 -3.15 -0.07 -14.03
CA ALA A 87 -3.89 0.73 -15.02
C ALA A 87 -3.88 0.11 -16.43
N ARG A 88 -2.76 -0.52 -16.84
CA ARG A 88 -2.68 -1.25 -18.12
C ARG A 88 -3.43 -2.58 -18.12
N HIS A 89 -3.68 -3.16 -16.95
CA HIS A 89 -4.39 -4.43 -16.81
C HIS A 89 -5.90 -4.26 -16.77
N ALA A 90 -6.41 -3.08 -16.38
CA ALA A 90 -7.84 -2.81 -16.27
C ALA A 90 -8.58 -3.37 -17.50
N PRO A 91 -9.64 -4.17 -17.30
CA PRO A 91 -10.15 -5.08 -18.32
C PRO A 91 -10.59 -4.31 -19.58
N PRO A 92 -10.54 -4.94 -20.78
CA PRO A 92 -11.22 -4.37 -21.93
C PRO A 92 -12.70 -4.17 -21.57
N VAL A 93 -13.22 -3.00 -21.96
CA VAL A 93 -14.64 -2.63 -21.88
C VAL A 93 -15.57 -3.73 -22.40
#